data_AF-A0A947HF61-F1
#
_entry.id   AF-A0A947HF61-F1
#
_cell.length_a   1.000
_cell.length_b   1.000
_cell.length_c   1.000
_cell.angle_alpha   90.00
_cell.angle_beta   90.00
_cell.angle_gamma   90.00
#
_symmetry.space_group_name_H-M   'P 1'
#
loop_
_entity.id
_entity.type
_entity.pdbx_description
1 polymer ?
#
loop_
_entity_poly.entity_id
_entity_poly.type
_entity_poly.pdbx_seq_one_letter_code
_entity_poly.pdbx_strand_id
1 'polypeptide(L)'
;MTKTQKSFFLSLALGASLAIPATVLVMQQPGHAEKQEVAKGERAKHPRLDKALKDLNETIAYLEKAPDNFGGHKKMAIDSCKQAKDHLKMALEHAGKN
;
A
#
# COMPACT_ATOMS: atom_id res chain seq x y z
N MET A 1 32.43 -29.22 -5.81
CA MET A 1 31.16 -28.48 -5.71
C MET A 1 30.06 -29.43 -5.28
N THR A 2 29.09 -28.90 -4.56
CA THR A 2 28.29 -29.52 -3.50
C THR A 2 27.13 -30.44 -3.92
N LYS A 3 26.92 -31.48 -3.09
CA LYS A 3 25.64 -32.11 -2.67
C LYS A 3 24.86 -32.98 -3.68
N THR A 4 24.99 -34.30 -3.51
CA THR A 4 23.88 -35.26 -3.69
C THR A 4 23.95 -36.29 -2.58
N GLN A 5 23.31 -35.99 -1.45
CA GLN A 5 23.33 -36.87 -0.28
C GLN A 5 22.26 -37.95 -0.45
N LYS A 6 22.72 -39.19 -0.30
CA LYS A 6 21.98 -40.45 -0.42
C LYS A 6 20.90 -40.51 0.67
N SER A 7 19.65 -40.60 0.26
CA SER A 7 18.51 -40.91 1.13
C SER A 7 18.65 -42.32 1.68
N PHE A 8 18.81 -42.41 2.99
CA PHE A 8 19.07 -43.65 3.72
C PHE A 8 18.17 -43.67 4.96
N PHE A 9 17.45 -44.79 5.13
CA PHE A 9 16.71 -45.23 6.33
C PHE A 9 15.42 -44.44 6.63
N LEU A 10 14.20 -44.94 6.43
CA LEU A 10 13.58 -46.19 6.91
C LEU A 10 13.92 -46.49 8.39
N SER A 11 13.12 -45.95 9.31
CA SER A 11 12.81 -46.66 10.56
C SER A 11 11.52 -46.13 11.18
N LEU A 12 10.53 -47.03 11.20
CA LEU A 12 9.31 -46.98 11.98
C LEU A 12 9.68 -47.16 13.46
N ALA A 13 9.57 -46.11 14.27
CA ALA A 13 9.71 -46.20 15.72
C ALA A 13 8.37 -45.84 16.38
N LEU A 14 7.59 -46.88 16.64
CA LEU A 14 6.53 -46.89 17.64
C LEU A 14 7.22 -46.86 19.02
N GLY A 15 7.12 -45.75 19.74
CA GLY A 15 7.75 -45.57 21.05
C GLY A 15 6.94 -44.63 21.91
N ALA A 16 6.44 -45.17 23.03
CA ALA A 16 5.45 -44.57 23.90
C ALA A 16 5.99 -43.45 24.79
N SER A 17 5.04 -42.59 25.19
CA SER A 17 4.91 -41.96 26.51
C SER A 17 5.97 -40.94 26.94
N LEU A 18 5.58 -39.67 26.99
CA LEU A 18 5.76 -38.82 28.17
C LEU A 18 4.84 -37.60 28.06
N ALA A 19 4.05 -37.39 29.11
CA ALA A 19 3.11 -36.31 29.28
C ALA A 19 3.79 -34.94 29.11
N ILE A 20 3.30 -34.13 28.19
CA ILE A 20 3.57 -32.69 28.17
C ILE A 20 2.35 -32.01 28.79
N PRO A 21 2.53 -31.24 29.89
CA PRO A 21 1.43 -30.57 30.56
C PRO A 21 0.80 -29.52 29.65
N ALA A 22 -0.53 -29.43 29.72
CA ALA A 22 -1.33 -28.43 29.07
C ALA A 22 -1.00 -27.03 29.63
N THR A 23 -0.07 -26.29 29.04
CA THR A 23 0.02 -24.82 29.22
C THR A 23 0.75 -24.20 28.03
N VAL A 24 0.04 -23.27 27.37
CA VAL A 24 0.47 -22.33 26.32
C VAL A 24 0.57 -22.87 24.89
N LEU A 25 -0.62 -23.00 24.32
CA LEU A 25 -0.99 -22.50 23.00
C LEU A 25 -0.31 -21.14 22.68
N VAL A 26 0.90 -21.16 22.10
CA VAL A 26 1.36 -20.07 21.22
C VAL A 26 0.78 -20.36 19.84
N MET A 27 -0.50 -20.03 19.67
CA MET A 27 -1.11 -19.79 18.36
C MET A 27 -1.39 -18.30 18.23
N GLN A 28 -1.31 -17.82 16.99
CA GLN A 28 -1.54 -16.45 16.56
C GLN A 28 -0.49 -15.44 17.04
N GLN A 29 0.56 -15.27 16.24
CA GLN A 29 0.91 -13.89 15.89
C GLN A 29 -0.14 -13.42 14.86
N PRO A 30 -1.03 -12.48 15.21
CA PRO A 30 -1.93 -11.88 14.24
C PRO A 30 -1.10 -11.16 13.18
N GLY A 31 -1.43 -11.44 11.93
CA GLY A 31 -0.75 -10.91 10.77
C GLY A 31 -0.64 -9.39 10.80
N HIS A 32 0.43 -8.90 10.17
CA HIS A 32 0.64 -7.52 9.82
C HIS A 32 -0.53 -6.97 8.99
N ALA A 33 -1.58 -6.52 9.68
CA ALA A 33 -2.68 -5.74 9.13
C ALA A 33 -2.50 -4.24 9.42
N GLU A 34 -1.27 -3.76 9.60
CA GLU A 34 -0.99 -2.36 9.97
C GLU A 34 -0.98 -1.40 8.77
N LYS A 35 -0.99 -1.90 7.53
CA LYS A 35 -0.78 -1.03 6.36
C LYS A 35 -1.99 -0.16 5.98
N GLN A 36 -3.12 -0.27 6.66
CA GLN A 36 -4.36 0.44 6.29
C GLN A 36 -4.76 1.59 7.22
N GLU A 37 -4.20 1.68 8.43
CA GLU A 37 -4.56 2.75 9.37
C GLU A 37 -3.73 4.02 9.17
N VAL A 38 -2.44 3.85 8.80
CA VAL A 38 -1.50 4.97 8.60
C VAL A 38 -1.98 5.91 7.49
N ALA A 39 -2.51 5.36 6.39
CA ALA A 39 -3.00 6.15 5.26
C ALA A 39 -4.21 7.07 5.58
N LYS A 40 -4.91 6.85 6.69
CA LYS A 40 -6.04 7.68 7.13
C LYS A 40 -5.57 8.78 8.09
N GLY A 41 -4.54 8.51 8.92
CA GLY A 41 -3.92 9.49 9.81
C GLY A 41 -3.00 10.48 9.10
N GLU A 42 -2.30 10.06 8.04
CA GLU A 42 -1.39 10.92 7.28
C GLU A 42 -2.12 11.99 6.45
N ARG A 43 -3.27 11.63 5.86
CA ARG A 43 -4.17 12.58 5.20
C ARG A 43 -4.68 13.65 6.16
N ALA A 44 -4.97 13.25 7.40
CA ALA A 44 -5.38 14.20 8.45
C ALA A 44 -4.27 15.21 8.83
N LYS A 45 -2.98 14.88 8.62
CA LYS A 45 -1.86 15.82 8.86
C LYS A 45 -1.77 16.93 7.81
N HIS A 46 -2.29 16.72 6.60
CA HIS A 46 -2.16 17.68 5.50
C HIS A 46 -3.49 17.96 4.77
N PRO A 47 -4.51 18.52 5.47
CA PRO A 47 -5.84 18.75 4.88
C PRO A 47 -5.82 19.69 3.67
N ARG A 48 -4.82 20.58 3.58
CA ARG A 48 -4.63 21.47 2.42
C ARG A 48 -4.24 20.71 1.15
N LEU A 49 -3.45 19.65 1.27
CA LEU A 49 -3.03 18.85 0.12
C LEU A 49 -4.17 17.97 -0.38
N ASP A 50 -4.98 17.41 0.52
CA ASP A 50 -6.20 16.69 0.14
C ASP A 50 -7.20 17.60 -0.58
N LYS A 51 -7.39 18.83 -0.09
CA LYS A 51 -8.23 19.82 -0.79
C LYS A 51 -7.68 20.13 -2.18
N ALA A 52 -6.37 20.37 -2.31
CA ALA A 52 -5.75 20.64 -3.60
C ALA A 52 -5.94 19.48 -4.59
N LEU A 53 -5.81 18.23 -4.13
CA LEU A 53 -6.08 17.04 -4.96
C LEU A 53 -7.54 16.99 -5.44
N LYS A 54 -8.49 17.33 -4.57
CA LYS A 54 -9.92 17.42 -4.94
C LYS A 54 -10.16 18.52 -5.98
N ASP A 55 -9.63 19.72 -5.74
CA ASP A 55 -9.77 20.86 -6.65
C ASP A 55 -9.17 20.53 -8.04
N LEU A 56 -8.02 19.85 -8.09
CA LEU A 56 -7.39 19.40 -9.35
C LEU A 56 -8.26 18.38 -10.10
N ASN A 57 -8.86 17.42 -9.41
CA ASN A 57 -9.75 16.44 -10.04
C ASN A 57 -11.01 17.10 -10.61
N GLU A 58 -11.61 18.04 -9.86
CA GLU A 58 -12.76 18.82 -10.33
C GLU A 58 -12.40 19.65 -11.56
N THR A 59 -11.23 20.28 -11.56
CA THR A 59 -10.71 21.05 -12.70
C THR A 59 -10.52 20.18 -13.94
N ILE A 60 -9.90 19.01 -13.79
CA ILE A 60 -9.74 18.06 -14.90
C ILE A 60 -11.11 17.64 -15.46
N ALA A 61 -12.05 17.28 -14.60
CA ALA A 61 -13.38 16.86 -15.02
C ALA A 61 -14.15 17.99 -15.73
N TYR A 62 -14.00 19.23 -15.24
CA TYR A 62 -14.57 20.41 -15.88
C TYR A 62 -13.98 20.62 -17.28
N LEU A 63 -12.65 20.61 -17.39
CA LEU A 63 -11.96 20.78 -18.67
C LEU A 63 -12.33 19.66 -19.65
N GLU A 64 -12.40 18.41 -19.22
CA GLU A 64 -12.77 17.26 -20.06
C GLU A 64 -14.18 17.42 -20.64
N LYS A 65 -15.14 17.88 -19.82
CA LYS A 65 -16.54 18.12 -20.23
C LYS A 65 -16.75 19.39 -21.06
N ALA A 66 -15.86 20.37 -20.97
CA ALA A 66 -15.99 21.63 -21.69
C ALA A 66 -15.95 21.38 -23.22
N PRO A 67 -16.89 21.91 -24.02
CA PRO A 67 -16.84 21.80 -25.47
C PRO A 67 -15.71 22.67 -26.07
N ASP A 68 -15.33 23.74 -25.37
CA ASP A 68 -14.32 24.69 -25.82
C ASP A 68 -12.90 24.14 -25.66
N ASN A 69 -12.03 24.46 -26.62
CA ASN A 69 -10.60 24.10 -26.57
C ASN A 69 -9.74 25.17 -25.86
N PHE A 70 -10.35 26.24 -25.35
CA PHE A 70 -9.68 27.36 -24.67
C PHE A 70 -8.44 27.86 -25.43
N GLY A 71 -8.59 28.11 -26.75
CA GLY A 71 -7.47 28.55 -27.60
C GLY A 71 -6.42 27.48 -27.92
N GLY A 72 -6.73 26.19 -27.73
CA GLY A 72 -5.77 25.09 -27.92
C GLY A 72 -5.14 24.58 -26.63
N HIS A 73 -5.40 25.24 -25.51
CA HIS A 73 -4.73 24.94 -24.24
C HIS A 73 -5.44 23.88 -23.40
N LYS A 74 -6.64 23.43 -23.78
CA LYS A 74 -7.41 22.43 -23.00
C LYS A 74 -6.56 21.20 -22.66
N LYS A 75 -5.92 20.59 -23.66
CA LYS A 75 -5.11 19.38 -23.47
C LYS A 75 -3.93 19.65 -22.53
N MET A 76 -3.19 20.74 -22.76
CA MET A 76 -2.02 21.09 -21.93
C MET A 76 -2.43 21.34 -20.48
N ALA A 77 -3.55 22.04 -20.26
CA ALA A 77 -4.06 22.29 -18.91
C ALA A 77 -4.42 20.99 -18.18
N ILE A 78 -5.10 20.06 -18.85
CA ILE A 78 -5.42 18.73 -18.30
C ILE A 78 -4.13 17.97 -17.94
N ASP A 79 -3.15 17.95 -18.84
CA ASP A 79 -1.89 17.24 -18.64
C ASP A 79 -1.10 17.83 -17.45
N SER A 80 -1.00 19.16 -17.36
CA SER A 80 -0.38 19.85 -16.23
C SER A 80 -1.10 19.56 -14.91
N CYS A 81 -2.44 19.53 -14.89
CA CYS A 81 -3.20 19.18 -13.70
C CYS A 81 -2.95 17.72 -13.25
N LYS A 82 -2.81 16.80 -14.21
CA LYS A 82 -2.48 15.39 -13.93
C LYS A 82 -1.07 15.25 -13.33
N GLN A 83 -0.08 15.93 -13.90
CA GLN A 83 1.28 15.95 -13.35
C GLN A 83 1.33 16.53 -11.93
N ALA A 84 0.66 17.67 -11.69
CA ALA A 84 0.58 18.28 -10.37
C ALA A 84 -0.05 17.31 -9.35
N LYS A 85 -1.12 16.62 -9.75
CA LYS A 85 -1.79 15.60 -8.90
C LYS A 85 -0.83 14.48 -8.50
N ASP A 86 0.00 14.00 -9.43
CA ASP A 86 0.94 12.91 -9.14
C ASP A 86 2.07 13.37 -8.21
N HIS A 87 2.59 14.59 -8.39
CA HIS A 87 3.55 15.18 -7.45
C HIS A 87 2.97 15.36 -6.04
N LEU A 88 1.72 15.80 -5.92
CA LEU A 88 1.06 15.95 -4.61
C LEU A 88 0.83 14.60 -3.91
N LYS A 89 0.54 13.54 -4.66
CA LYS A 89 0.46 12.18 -4.08
C LYS A 89 1.81 11.71 -3.55
N MET A 90 2.89 11.89 -4.33
CA MET A 90 4.24 11.54 -3.89
C MET A 90 4.65 12.34 -2.65
N ALA A 91 4.27 13.63 -2.58
CA ALA A 91 4.52 14.46 -1.41
C ALA A 91 3.79 13.93 -0.17
N LEU A 92 2.53 13.50 -0.29
CA LEU A 92 1.78 12.88 0.82
C LEU A 92 2.40 11.55 1.27
N GLU A 93 2.81 10.70 0.32
CA GLU A 93 3.50 9.43 0.63
C GLU A 93 4.83 9.64 1.35
N HIS A 94 5.53 10.75 1.08
CA HIS A 94 6.76 11.08 1.78
C HIS A 94 6.48 11.71 3.14
N ALA A 95 5.50 12.61 3.24
CA ALA A 95 5.12 13.26 4.49
C ALA A 95 4.60 12.27 5.55
N GLY A 96 4.02 11.15 5.12
CA GLY A 96 3.59 10.08 6.02
C GLY A 96 4.71 9.24 6.62
N LYS A 97 5.88 9.20 5.96
CA LYS A 97 7.06 8.42 6.40
C LYS A 97 7.90 9.14 7.48
N ASN A 98 7.57 10.39 7.81
CA ASN A 98 8.31 11.26 8.72
C ASN A 98 7.55 11.45 10.05
#